data_AF-A0A9E0HPI0-F1
#
_entry.id   AF-A0A9E0HPI0-F1
#
_cell.length_a   1.000
_cell.length_b   1.000
_cell.length_c   1.000
_cell.angle_alpha   90.00
_cell.angle_beta   90.00
_cell.angle_gamma   90.00
#
_symmetry.space_group_name_H-M   'P 1'
#
loop_
_entity.id
_entity.type
_entity.pdbx_description
1 polymer ?
#
loop_
_entity_poly.entity_id
_entity_poly.type
_entity_poly.pdbx_seq_one_letter_code
_entity_poly.pdbx_strand_id
1 'polypeptide(L)'
;SRGNAMIEFCLATTDPSGASTDGITRTQTTQTWFDPDTETDDMKFATYGKPAWNTSDYLNIWICDISSGATGGLVTAGYAYLPVGGIVGTNIDGLVLDYNYGTMDRTAAHEVGHYFGLPHPWGSGSGNCNPGDGISDTPATDSPTFSCSNANLMKCGTLTQYENFMDYSTCPVMFTNGQATVMNNTLSGVRASLLASDGCGGSASGPCTPTAAVGPAEGDFIDGVELGSINNTNTGSTSGAAYNSYLSLSATLAKGSAYTITITGGSYFPDHYAAWIDYNADNTFSAQEKLGEFTTTAAGQSQDINFTVPATAMVGGTRLRVRGVYHNTGEPTPNTDPCYNYAYGETEDYGITITGGSSLCIPTAAIGTADGDFIDGVSLGAIQNNGSGSTEAPTYHDYSATYSTLLARGVSYTLQVTTGEYTEDMVAAWIDFNGNDQLSAGEKIGDAVSTGPFETIPFTFTVPQSAVLGNTILRVRVMFPDAASGEPEASDPCFDFTWGETEDYGITITGPTGIPDNLPESITLLHLPDRVEISWPTATGDQYVWVLDAAGRTMQLIPVDGNQALIGTAGMAAGIYQVVLCQGQRRSHARFIVAGR
;
A
#
# COMPACT_ATOMS: atom_id res chain seq x y z
N SER A 1 -17.27 7.65 5.93
CA SER A 1 -16.20 7.82 4.92
C SER A 1 -16.46 6.84 3.78
N ARG A 2 -16.05 7.16 2.55
CA ARG A 2 -16.11 6.22 1.43
C ARG A 2 -14.99 5.19 1.56
N GLY A 3 -15.34 3.92 1.56
CA GLY A 3 -14.40 2.81 1.58
C GLY A 3 -13.98 2.37 0.19
N ASN A 4 -12.75 1.86 0.11
CA ASN A 4 -12.24 1.16 -1.05
C ASN A 4 -12.17 -0.34 -0.72
N ALA A 5 -12.96 -1.15 -1.44
CA ALA A 5 -12.99 -2.60 -1.22
C ALA A 5 -11.73 -3.30 -1.76
N MET A 6 -10.95 -2.71 -2.66
CA MET A 6 -9.79 -3.37 -3.30
C MET A 6 -10.14 -4.73 -3.95
N ILE A 7 -11.38 -4.88 -4.43
CA ILE A 7 -11.85 -6.05 -5.17
C ILE A 7 -11.99 -5.67 -6.64
N GLU A 8 -11.28 -6.39 -7.51
CA GLU A 8 -11.37 -6.25 -8.96
C GLU A 8 -12.15 -7.43 -9.55
N PHE A 9 -12.88 -7.17 -10.63
CA PHE A 9 -13.65 -8.17 -11.36
C PHE A 9 -13.20 -8.20 -12.81
N CYS A 10 -13.13 -9.40 -13.36
CA CYS A 10 -12.77 -9.66 -14.73
C CYS A 10 -13.77 -10.65 -15.32
N LEU A 11 -14.13 -10.46 -16.59
CA LEU A 11 -14.83 -11.51 -17.32
C LEU A 11 -13.88 -12.70 -17.45
N ALA A 12 -14.41 -13.88 -17.17
CA ALA A 12 -13.64 -15.11 -17.31
C ALA A 12 -13.17 -15.25 -18.77
N THR A 13 -11.92 -15.64 -18.98
CA THR A 13 -11.43 -16.03 -20.31
C THR A 13 -11.17 -17.52 -20.44
N THR A 14 -11.29 -18.27 -19.34
CA THR A 14 -11.24 -19.74 -19.30
C THR A 14 -12.55 -20.24 -18.69
N ASP A 15 -13.19 -21.21 -19.34
CA ASP A 15 -14.41 -21.82 -18.84
C ASP A 15 -14.10 -23.01 -17.90
N PRO A 16 -15.10 -23.61 -17.21
CA PRO A 16 -14.87 -24.73 -16.29
C PRO A 16 -14.29 -26.00 -16.95
N SER A 17 -14.30 -26.11 -18.28
CA SER A 17 -13.66 -27.21 -19.01
C SER A 17 -12.21 -26.92 -19.40
N GLY A 18 -11.72 -25.72 -19.10
CA GLY A 18 -10.39 -25.23 -19.49
C GLY A 18 -10.34 -24.62 -20.89
N ALA A 19 -11.49 -24.42 -21.56
CA ALA A 19 -11.54 -23.84 -22.89
C ALA A 19 -11.61 -22.31 -22.84
N SER A 20 -11.13 -21.64 -23.88
CA SER A 20 -11.23 -20.18 -23.98
C SER A 20 -12.70 -19.73 -24.10
N THR A 21 -13.04 -18.65 -23.40
CA THR A 21 -14.37 -18.05 -23.39
C THR A 21 -14.28 -16.52 -23.35
N ASP A 22 -15.36 -15.83 -23.67
CA ASP A 22 -15.53 -14.39 -23.44
C ASP A 22 -16.20 -14.08 -22.08
N GLY A 23 -16.45 -15.13 -21.28
CA GLY A 23 -17.09 -15.02 -19.97
C GLY A 23 -18.60 -14.84 -20.05
N ILE A 24 -19.19 -14.92 -21.24
CA ILE A 24 -20.62 -14.65 -21.47
C ILE A 24 -21.27 -15.88 -22.10
N THR A 25 -22.25 -16.45 -21.42
CA THR A 25 -23.10 -17.50 -22.01
C THR A 25 -24.48 -16.96 -22.32
N ARG A 26 -25.12 -17.48 -23.37
CA ARG A 26 -26.49 -17.10 -23.78
C ARG A 26 -27.32 -18.36 -23.92
N THR A 27 -28.42 -18.45 -23.18
CA THR A 27 -29.32 -19.62 -23.17
C THR A 27 -30.74 -19.18 -23.52
N GLN A 28 -31.30 -19.78 -24.56
CA GLN A 28 -32.69 -19.54 -24.94
C GLN A 28 -33.63 -20.26 -23.98
N THR A 29 -34.72 -19.61 -23.57
CA THR A 29 -35.72 -20.20 -22.68
C THR A 29 -37.14 -19.98 -23.21
N THR A 30 -38.09 -20.82 -22.78
CA THR A 30 -39.52 -20.65 -23.02
C THR A 30 -40.22 -19.91 -21.87
N GLN A 31 -39.54 -19.71 -20.75
CA GLN A 31 -40.06 -18.91 -19.64
C GLN A 31 -40.17 -17.45 -20.10
N THR A 32 -41.32 -16.85 -19.84
CA THR A 32 -41.56 -15.43 -20.18
C THR A 32 -41.03 -14.50 -19.10
N TRP A 33 -40.91 -14.97 -17.87
CA TRP A 33 -40.29 -14.31 -16.73
C TRP A 33 -39.95 -15.37 -15.65
N PHE A 34 -39.11 -15.00 -14.69
CA PHE A 34 -38.78 -15.79 -13.50
C PHE A 34 -39.24 -15.05 -12.25
N ASP A 35 -39.88 -15.75 -11.31
CA ASP A 35 -40.47 -15.12 -10.13
C ASP A 35 -39.44 -14.91 -9.01
N PRO A 36 -39.07 -13.66 -8.68
CA PRO A 36 -38.11 -13.40 -7.63
C PRO A 36 -38.71 -13.56 -6.22
N ASP A 37 -40.04 -13.51 -6.04
CA ASP A 37 -40.68 -13.58 -4.72
C ASP A 37 -40.80 -15.02 -4.21
N THR A 38 -40.92 -15.98 -5.13
CA THR A 38 -40.94 -17.41 -4.80
C THR A 38 -39.54 -18.04 -4.83
N GLU A 39 -38.53 -17.29 -5.28
CA GLU A 39 -37.11 -17.67 -5.34
C GLU A 39 -36.87 -19.10 -5.84
N THR A 40 -37.59 -19.53 -6.88
CA THR A 40 -37.42 -20.90 -7.40
C THR A 40 -36.05 -21.11 -8.05
N ASP A 41 -35.31 -20.03 -8.32
CA ASP A 41 -33.98 -20.02 -8.95
C ASP A 41 -33.94 -20.78 -10.29
N ASP A 42 -35.08 -20.93 -10.96
CA ASP A 42 -35.22 -21.78 -12.15
C ASP A 42 -34.26 -21.40 -13.29
N MET A 43 -33.85 -20.12 -13.36
CA MET A 43 -32.85 -19.64 -14.32
C MET A 43 -31.44 -20.21 -14.08
N LYS A 44 -31.15 -20.67 -12.86
CA LYS A 44 -29.88 -21.28 -12.46
C LYS A 44 -29.85 -22.79 -12.73
N PHE A 45 -30.90 -23.37 -13.30
CA PHE A 45 -30.98 -24.80 -13.62
C PHE A 45 -31.21 -25.07 -15.11
N ALA A 46 -30.67 -26.17 -15.61
CA ALA A 46 -30.70 -26.51 -17.05
C ALA A 46 -32.11 -26.68 -17.64
N THR A 47 -33.13 -26.90 -16.80
CA THR A 47 -34.52 -27.04 -17.25
C THR A 47 -35.05 -25.78 -17.92
N TYR A 48 -34.71 -24.61 -17.36
CA TYR A 48 -35.27 -23.32 -17.79
C TYR A 48 -34.22 -22.23 -18.03
N GLY A 49 -32.99 -22.44 -17.59
CA GLY A 49 -31.87 -21.51 -17.81
C GLY A 49 -30.53 -22.24 -17.87
N LYS A 50 -29.53 -21.69 -17.19
CA LYS A 50 -28.13 -22.11 -17.31
C LYS A 50 -27.56 -22.45 -15.93
N PRO A 51 -27.09 -23.69 -15.70
CA PRO A 51 -26.35 -24.03 -14.49
C PRO A 51 -25.13 -23.14 -14.28
N ALA A 52 -24.85 -22.85 -13.02
CA ALA A 52 -23.66 -22.13 -12.59
C ALA A 52 -22.38 -22.79 -13.13
N TRP A 53 -21.41 -21.98 -13.49
CA TRP A 53 -20.01 -22.40 -13.46
C TRP A 53 -19.56 -22.61 -12.01
N ASN A 54 -18.47 -23.35 -11.80
CA ASN A 54 -18.02 -23.73 -10.46
C ASN A 54 -17.97 -22.49 -9.54
N THR A 55 -18.86 -22.42 -8.56
CA THR A 55 -19.03 -21.24 -7.70
C THR A 55 -17.83 -20.98 -6.79
N SER A 56 -16.94 -21.97 -6.64
CA SER A 56 -15.65 -21.79 -5.99
C SER A 56 -14.68 -20.95 -6.81
N ASP A 57 -14.84 -20.93 -8.13
CA ASP A 57 -13.90 -20.33 -9.08
C ASP A 57 -14.50 -19.12 -9.80
N TYR A 58 -15.83 -19.04 -9.91
CA TYR A 58 -16.52 -18.01 -10.68
C TYR A 58 -17.63 -17.34 -9.88
N LEU A 59 -17.69 -16.01 -9.95
CA LEU A 59 -18.89 -15.28 -9.61
C LEU A 59 -19.91 -15.42 -10.74
N ASN A 60 -21.02 -16.11 -10.48
CA ASN A 60 -22.07 -16.31 -11.47
C ASN A 60 -23.09 -15.17 -11.42
N ILE A 61 -23.37 -14.58 -12.59
CA ILE A 61 -24.35 -13.50 -12.75
C ILE A 61 -25.35 -13.91 -13.83
N TRP A 62 -26.61 -14.14 -13.43
CA TRP A 62 -27.69 -14.42 -14.37
C TRP A 62 -28.42 -13.13 -14.72
N ILE A 63 -28.58 -12.87 -16.01
CA ILE A 63 -29.33 -11.71 -16.50
C ILE A 63 -30.55 -12.24 -17.25
N CYS A 64 -31.74 -11.99 -16.71
CA CYS A 64 -32.99 -12.50 -17.28
C CYS A 64 -34.17 -11.57 -16.97
N ASP A 65 -35.35 -11.91 -17.47
CA ASP A 65 -36.59 -11.22 -17.09
C ASP A 65 -37.04 -11.76 -15.73
N ILE A 66 -36.86 -10.96 -14.67
CA ILE A 66 -37.39 -11.28 -13.33
C ILE A 66 -38.60 -10.39 -13.01
N SER A 67 -39.22 -9.78 -14.04
CA SER A 67 -40.12 -8.65 -13.92
C SER A 67 -41.13 -8.77 -12.78
N SER A 68 -40.84 -8.03 -11.72
CA SER A 68 -41.80 -7.68 -10.69
C SER A 68 -42.82 -6.69 -11.29
N GLY A 69 -43.87 -7.19 -11.91
CA GLY A 69 -44.79 -6.32 -12.62
C GLY A 69 -45.97 -7.01 -13.28
N ALA A 70 -45.89 -8.32 -13.52
CA ALA A 70 -47.02 -9.10 -14.02
C ALA A 70 -48.26 -9.03 -13.09
N THR A 71 -48.06 -8.68 -11.82
CA THR A 71 -49.12 -8.55 -10.78
C THR A 71 -49.22 -7.16 -10.15
N GLY A 72 -48.44 -6.16 -10.59
CA GLY A 72 -48.58 -4.75 -10.15
C GLY A 72 -47.92 -4.37 -8.81
N GLY A 73 -46.82 -5.03 -8.42
CA GLY A 73 -46.03 -4.77 -7.21
C GLY A 73 -44.77 -3.89 -7.39
N LEU A 74 -43.94 -3.82 -6.35
CA LEU A 74 -42.65 -3.09 -6.34
C LEU A 74 -41.62 -3.72 -7.31
N VAL A 75 -40.80 -2.84 -7.89
CA VAL A 75 -39.56 -3.02 -8.67
C VAL A 75 -38.43 -3.94 -8.16
N THR A 76 -38.41 -5.27 -8.30
CA THR A 76 -37.21 -6.09 -8.04
C THR A 76 -36.24 -5.98 -9.22
N ALA A 77 -35.17 -5.20 -9.04
CA ALA A 77 -34.15 -4.99 -10.07
C ALA A 77 -33.07 -6.08 -10.09
N GLY A 78 -32.89 -6.78 -8.97
CA GLY A 78 -31.93 -7.87 -8.80
C GLY A 78 -32.08 -8.53 -7.44
N TYR A 79 -31.39 -9.65 -7.25
CA TYR A 79 -31.23 -10.29 -5.94
C TYR A 79 -29.91 -11.08 -5.87
N ALA A 80 -29.40 -11.22 -4.65
CA ALA A 80 -28.27 -12.08 -4.32
C ALA A 80 -28.43 -12.65 -2.91
N TYR A 81 -27.79 -13.78 -2.65
CA TYR A 81 -27.78 -14.39 -1.32
C TYR A 81 -26.61 -13.91 -0.49
N LEU A 82 -26.88 -13.59 0.77
CA LEU A 82 -25.84 -13.39 1.78
C LEU A 82 -25.04 -14.70 1.99
N PRO A 83 -23.75 -14.63 2.37
CA PRO A 83 -22.87 -15.78 2.59
C PRO A 83 -23.16 -16.47 3.94
N VAL A 84 -24.43 -16.79 4.20
CA VAL A 84 -24.94 -17.42 5.42
C VAL A 84 -25.78 -18.65 5.06
N GLY A 85 -26.12 -19.47 6.05
CA GLY A 85 -27.04 -20.60 5.85
C GLY A 85 -26.53 -21.72 4.93
N GLY A 86 -25.23 -21.73 4.61
CA GLY A 86 -24.62 -22.73 3.72
C GLY A 86 -24.84 -22.47 2.23
N ILE A 87 -25.20 -21.24 1.84
CA ILE A 87 -25.36 -20.89 0.42
C ILE A 87 -24.02 -20.88 -0.33
N VAL A 88 -22.93 -20.48 0.32
CA VAL A 88 -21.61 -20.37 -0.32
C VAL A 88 -21.18 -21.71 -0.90
N GLY A 89 -20.88 -21.73 -2.20
CA GLY A 89 -20.47 -22.95 -2.91
C GLY A 89 -21.62 -23.83 -3.42
N THR A 90 -22.88 -23.42 -3.25
CA THR A 90 -24.03 -24.11 -3.85
C THR A 90 -24.29 -23.66 -5.28
N ASN A 91 -25.00 -24.47 -6.07
CA ASN A 91 -25.31 -24.14 -7.47
C ASN A 91 -26.22 -22.92 -7.67
N ILE A 92 -26.76 -22.35 -6.59
CA ILE A 92 -27.58 -21.13 -6.61
C ILE A 92 -26.83 -19.88 -6.14
N ASP A 93 -25.57 -20.02 -5.71
CA ASP A 93 -24.73 -18.93 -5.23
C ASP A 93 -24.31 -18.00 -6.37
N GLY A 94 -24.49 -16.69 -6.17
CA GLY A 94 -24.29 -15.66 -7.18
C GLY A 94 -25.40 -14.62 -7.18
N LEU A 95 -25.55 -13.92 -8.30
CA LEU A 95 -26.47 -12.79 -8.43
C LEU A 95 -27.41 -12.98 -9.61
N VAL A 96 -28.62 -12.44 -9.49
CA VAL A 96 -29.57 -12.35 -10.59
C VAL A 96 -29.93 -10.89 -10.80
N LEU A 97 -29.92 -10.44 -12.05
CA LEU A 97 -30.27 -9.09 -12.45
C LEU A 97 -31.40 -9.11 -13.47
N ASP A 98 -32.36 -8.20 -13.29
CA ASP A 98 -33.34 -7.93 -14.33
C ASP A 98 -32.65 -7.29 -15.55
N TYR A 99 -32.95 -7.77 -16.75
CA TYR A 99 -32.30 -7.28 -17.95
C TYR A 99 -32.67 -5.81 -18.29
N ASN A 100 -33.87 -5.34 -17.91
CA ASN A 100 -34.33 -3.97 -18.14
C ASN A 100 -33.96 -3.02 -16.99
N TYR A 101 -34.11 -3.47 -15.74
CA TYR A 101 -33.97 -2.63 -14.54
C TYR A 101 -32.64 -2.87 -13.80
N GLY A 102 -32.17 -4.12 -13.75
CA GLY A 102 -30.94 -4.52 -13.07
C GLY A 102 -29.65 -4.11 -13.79
N THR A 103 -29.77 -3.73 -15.07
CA THR A 103 -28.65 -3.18 -15.85
C THR A 103 -28.49 -1.66 -15.73
N MET A 104 -29.38 -0.98 -14.99
CA MET A 104 -29.29 0.45 -14.69
C MET A 104 -28.28 0.75 -13.57
N ASP A 105 -27.94 2.04 -13.40
CA ASP A 105 -26.83 2.57 -12.60
C ASP A 105 -26.74 1.99 -11.17
N ARG A 106 -26.06 0.85 -11.06
CA ARG A 106 -25.43 0.27 -9.86
C ARG A 106 -26.22 -0.80 -9.10
N THR A 107 -27.29 -1.36 -9.68
CA THR A 107 -27.95 -2.56 -9.12
C THR A 107 -26.95 -3.71 -8.95
N ALA A 108 -26.13 -3.98 -9.97
CA ALA A 108 -25.07 -5.00 -9.86
C ALA A 108 -24.12 -4.75 -8.67
N ALA A 109 -23.77 -3.48 -8.38
CA ALA A 109 -22.93 -3.15 -7.24
C ALA A 109 -23.63 -3.41 -5.90
N HIS A 110 -24.93 -3.09 -5.79
CA HIS A 110 -25.77 -3.42 -4.64
C HIS A 110 -25.78 -4.93 -4.38
N GLU A 111 -26.10 -5.72 -5.41
CA GLU A 111 -26.18 -7.18 -5.28
C GLU A 111 -24.80 -7.78 -4.97
N VAL A 112 -23.71 -7.24 -5.54
CA VAL A 112 -22.34 -7.65 -5.20
C VAL A 112 -22.02 -7.38 -3.73
N GLY A 113 -22.56 -6.30 -3.16
CA GLY A 113 -22.50 -6.06 -1.71
C GLY A 113 -23.11 -7.20 -0.90
N HIS A 114 -24.31 -7.65 -1.26
CA HIS A 114 -24.95 -8.82 -0.63
C HIS A 114 -24.12 -10.09 -0.80
N TYR A 115 -23.63 -10.37 -2.02
CA TYR A 115 -22.76 -11.52 -2.29
C TYR A 115 -21.53 -11.55 -1.36
N PHE A 116 -20.98 -10.38 -1.04
CA PHE A 116 -19.85 -10.19 -0.13
C PHE A 116 -20.24 -9.88 1.33
N GLY A 117 -21.49 -10.14 1.72
CA GLY A 117 -21.91 -10.17 3.13
C GLY A 117 -22.48 -8.88 3.69
N LEU A 118 -22.81 -7.90 2.86
CA LEU A 118 -23.42 -6.65 3.31
C LEU A 118 -24.94 -6.80 3.38
N PRO A 119 -25.60 -6.57 4.53
CA PRO A 119 -27.04 -6.41 4.58
C PRO A 119 -27.46 -5.00 4.14
N HIS A 120 -28.76 -4.78 3.95
CA HIS A 120 -29.29 -3.42 3.80
C HIS A 120 -29.05 -2.59 5.07
N PRO A 121 -28.82 -1.27 4.99
CA PRO A 121 -28.56 -0.39 6.14
C PRO A 121 -29.66 -0.39 7.21
N TRP A 122 -30.92 -0.67 6.83
CA TRP A 122 -32.05 -0.82 7.76
C TRP A 122 -32.18 -2.23 8.35
N GLY A 123 -31.28 -3.15 8.01
CA GLY A 123 -31.27 -4.52 8.50
C GLY A 123 -32.53 -5.31 8.11
N SER A 124 -32.99 -6.14 9.04
CA SER A 124 -34.09 -7.09 8.84
C SER A 124 -35.50 -6.51 9.01
N GLY A 125 -35.64 -5.20 9.28
CA GLY A 125 -36.96 -4.61 9.53
C GLY A 125 -37.04 -3.15 9.14
N SER A 126 -37.95 -2.82 8.22
CA SER A 126 -38.37 -1.43 8.04
C SER A 126 -39.23 -1.00 9.25
N GLY A 127 -38.92 0.17 9.82
CA GLY A 127 -39.62 0.81 10.93
C GLY A 127 -38.92 0.76 12.28
N ASN A 128 -37.70 0.21 12.39
CA ASN A 128 -36.91 0.25 13.62
C ASN A 128 -35.46 0.71 13.36
N CYS A 129 -34.87 1.39 14.34
CA CYS A 129 -33.50 1.91 14.25
C CYS A 129 -32.43 0.93 14.77
N ASN A 130 -32.85 -0.28 15.15
CA ASN A 130 -32.01 -1.33 15.72
C ASN A 130 -32.59 -2.69 15.32
N PRO A 131 -31.76 -3.64 14.85
CA PRO A 131 -30.30 -3.68 14.97
C PRO A 131 -29.49 -3.00 13.82
N GLY A 132 -30.15 -2.34 12.86
CA GLY A 132 -29.45 -1.82 11.67
C GLY A 132 -28.80 -2.96 10.85
N ASP A 133 -27.74 -2.65 10.11
CA ASP A 133 -26.98 -3.63 9.32
C ASP A 133 -25.79 -4.27 10.08
N GLY A 134 -25.58 -3.89 11.34
CA GLY A 134 -24.48 -4.41 12.15
C GLY A 134 -23.09 -3.89 11.76
N ILE A 135 -23.01 -2.86 10.91
CA ILE A 135 -21.76 -2.21 10.52
C ILE A 135 -21.70 -0.84 11.22
N SER A 136 -20.58 -0.53 11.88
CA SER A 136 -20.54 0.60 12.82
C SER A 136 -20.50 1.98 12.15
N ASP A 137 -20.08 2.05 10.89
CA ASP A 137 -19.91 3.30 10.14
C ASP A 137 -20.99 3.54 9.08
N THR A 138 -22.01 2.69 9.02
CA THR A 138 -23.27 2.87 8.30
C THR A 138 -24.29 3.50 9.26
N PRO A 139 -24.74 4.75 9.00
CA PRO A 139 -25.70 5.40 9.88
C PRO A 139 -27.00 4.60 9.98
N ALA A 140 -27.51 4.42 11.20
CA ALA A 140 -28.79 3.76 11.42
C ALA A 140 -29.90 4.42 10.60
N THR A 141 -30.66 3.59 9.88
CA THR A 141 -31.83 4.01 9.13
C THR A 141 -32.95 3.03 9.40
N ASP A 142 -34.18 3.52 9.49
CA ASP A 142 -35.36 2.68 9.73
C ASP A 142 -36.03 2.23 8.44
N SER A 143 -35.56 2.68 7.27
CA SER A 143 -36.25 2.42 6.01
C SER A 143 -35.38 2.71 4.79
N PRO A 144 -35.67 2.11 3.62
CA PRO A 144 -35.04 2.48 2.37
C PRO A 144 -35.34 3.93 1.97
N THR A 145 -34.44 4.51 1.18
CA THR A 145 -34.64 5.80 0.53
C THR A 145 -34.77 5.58 -0.97
N PHE A 146 -35.62 6.34 -1.65
CA PHE A 146 -35.85 6.18 -3.11
C PHE A 146 -35.52 7.45 -3.90
N SER A 147 -34.85 8.42 -3.27
CA SER A 147 -34.49 9.69 -3.90
C SER A 147 -33.27 10.31 -3.22
N CYS A 148 -32.56 11.18 -3.94
CA CYS A 148 -31.41 11.90 -3.42
C CYS A 148 -31.63 13.41 -3.30
N SER A 149 -32.87 13.86 -3.41
CA SER A 149 -33.18 15.28 -3.51
C SER A 149 -33.11 16.01 -2.16
N ASN A 150 -33.13 15.29 -1.04
CA ASN A 150 -33.06 15.87 0.29
C ASN A 150 -31.70 15.59 0.95
N ALA A 151 -30.77 16.52 0.77
CA ALA A 151 -29.42 16.44 1.36
C ALA A 151 -29.40 16.51 2.90
N ASN A 152 -30.53 16.82 3.54
CA ASN A 152 -30.67 16.87 5.00
C ASN A 152 -31.66 15.80 5.51
N LEU A 153 -31.83 14.70 4.77
CA LEU A 153 -32.70 13.61 5.19
C LEU A 153 -32.15 12.97 6.46
N MET A 154 -32.92 13.04 7.54
CA MET A 154 -32.58 12.42 8.82
C MET A 154 -33.49 11.21 9.05
N LYS A 155 -32.90 10.06 9.34
CA LYS A 155 -33.60 8.86 9.84
C LYS A 155 -32.91 8.41 11.12
N CYS A 156 -33.67 7.92 12.09
CA CYS A 156 -33.10 7.46 13.37
C CYS A 156 -32.21 8.49 14.10
N GLY A 157 -32.46 9.79 13.91
CA GLY A 157 -31.68 10.85 14.54
C GLY A 157 -30.27 11.06 13.95
N THR A 158 -29.94 10.39 12.85
CA THR A 158 -28.69 10.57 12.09
C THR A 158 -28.97 10.93 10.63
N LEU A 159 -27.99 11.52 9.96
CA LEU A 159 -28.09 11.83 8.53
C LEU A 159 -28.12 10.51 7.74
N THR A 160 -29.15 10.33 6.91
CA THR A 160 -29.33 9.12 6.11
C THR A 160 -28.28 9.06 5.01
N GLN A 161 -27.58 7.94 4.93
CA GLN A 161 -26.58 7.69 3.91
C GLN A 161 -27.23 7.11 2.65
N TYR A 162 -28.11 7.86 2.00
CA TYR A 162 -28.78 7.40 0.77
C TYR A 162 -27.79 7.18 -0.38
N GLU A 163 -26.58 7.76 -0.32
CA GLU A 163 -25.49 7.53 -1.25
C GLU A 163 -24.80 6.15 -1.09
N ASN A 164 -25.20 5.36 -0.09
CA ASN A 164 -24.70 4.00 0.12
C ASN A 164 -25.23 3.06 -0.97
N PHE A 165 -24.36 2.23 -1.56
CA PHE A 165 -24.78 1.20 -2.52
C PHE A 165 -25.80 0.22 -1.97
N MET A 166 -25.85 0.00 -0.65
CA MET A 166 -26.81 -0.88 0.01
C MET A 166 -28.15 -0.20 0.33
N ASP A 167 -28.33 1.10 0.05
CA ASP A 167 -29.64 1.77 0.07
C ASP A 167 -30.38 1.58 -1.28
N TYR A 168 -31.67 1.92 -1.35
CA TYR A 168 -32.49 1.85 -2.58
C TYR A 168 -32.58 3.19 -3.33
N SER A 169 -31.69 4.13 -2.99
CA SER A 169 -31.71 5.45 -3.60
C SER A 169 -31.32 5.38 -5.07
N THR A 170 -31.62 6.43 -5.82
CA THR A 170 -31.31 6.52 -7.25
C THR A 170 -29.92 7.10 -7.54
N CYS A 171 -29.06 7.31 -6.54
CA CYS A 171 -27.74 7.92 -6.74
C CYS A 171 -26.60 7.32 -5.89
N PRO A 172 -26.55 6.00 -5.66
CA PRO A 172 -25.51 5.44 -4.80
C PRO A 172 -24.13 5.68 -5.42
N VAL A 173 -23.13 5.98 -4.59
CA VAL A 173 -21.74 6.22 -5.05
C VAL A 173 -20.68 5.61 -4.14
N MET A 174 -21.06 5.01 -3.02
CA MET A 174 -20.10 4.53 -2.04
C MET A 174 -20.53 3.28 -1.27
N PHE A 175 -19.54 2.49 -0.89
CA PHE A 175 -19.57 1.68 0.33
C PHE A 175 -18.86 2.44 1.45
N THR A 176 -19.14 2.10 2.70
CA THR A 176 -18.36 2.59 3.85
C THR A 176 -17.05 1.80 4.02
N ASN A 177 -16.18 2.24 4.93
CA ASN A 177 -14.97 1.48 5.25
C ASN A 177 -15.33 0.15 5.93
N GLY A 178 -16.29 0.17 6.86
CA GLY A 178 -16.77 -1.04 7.53
C GLY A 178 -17.37 -2.04 6.55
N GLN A 179 -18.15 -1.56 5.58
CA GLN A 179 -18.66 -2.39 4.48
C GLN A 179 -17.51 -2.97 3.64
N ALA A 180 -16.53 -2.16 3.24
CA ALA A 180 -15.35 -2.66 2.52
C ALA A 180 -14.57 -3.72 3.31
N THR A 181 -14.46 -3.58 4.64
CA THR A 181 -13.86 -4.59 5.52
C THR A 181 -14.67 -5.88 5.55
N VAL A 182 -16.01 -5.80 5.66
CA VAL A 182 -16.88 -6.99 5.60
C VAL A 182 -16.72 -7.70 4.26
N MET A 183 -16.69 -6.95 3.15
CA MET A 183 -16.51 -7.53 1.82
C MET A 183 -15.16 -8.27 1.69
N ASN A 184 -14.07 -7.66 2.14
CA ASN A 184 -12.74 -8.29 2.13
C ASN A 184 -12.65 -9.50 3.06
N ASN A 185 -13.27 -9.45 4.23
CA ASN A 185 -13.31 -10.59 5.15
C ASN A 185 -14.13 -11.76 4.57
N THR A 186 -15.21 -11.47 3.84
CA THR A 186 -15.96 -12.50 3.11
C THR A 186 -15.14 -13.10 1.99
N LEU A 187 -14.42 -12.26 1.22
CA LEU A 187 -13.54 -12.71 0.12
C LEU A 187 -12.37 -13.54 0.63
N SER A 188 -11.66 -13.10 1.67
CA SER A 188 -10.52 -13.82 2.26
C SER A 188 -10.92 -14.98 3.17
N GLY A 189 -12.19 -15.05 3.57
CA GLY A 189 -12.75 -16.10 4.43
C GLY A 189 -13.53 -17.13 3.64
N VAL A 190 -14.87 -17.05 3.72
CA VAL A 190 -15.76 -18.07 3.16
C VAL A 190 -15.71 -18.17 1.62
N ARG A 191 -15.21 -17.14 0.93
CA ARG A 191 -15.03 -17.11 -0.53
C ARG A 191 -13.56 -17.12 -0.98
N ALA A 192 -12.63 -17.56 -0.13
CA ALA A 192 -11.18 -17.53 -0.41
C ALA A 192 -10.78 -18.29 -1.68
N SER A 193 -11.56 -19.30 -2.10
CA SER A 193 -11.29 -20.05 -3.33
C SER A 193 -11.32 -19.17 -4.58
N LEU A 194 -12.10 -18.08 -4.60
CA LEU A 194 -12.15 -17.16 -5.74
C LEU A 194 -10.80 -16.48 -5.99
N LEU A 195 -10.00 -16.28 -4.94
CA LEU A 195 -8.65 -15.70 -5.05
C LEU A 195 -7.65 -16.64 -5.73
N ALA A 196 -7.95 -17.94 -5.79
CA ALA A 196 -7.13 -18.96 -6.43
C ALA A 196 -7.67 -19.38 -7.80
N SER A 197 -8.70 -18.70 -8.31
CA SER A 197 -9.33 -19.03 -9.59
C SER A 197 -8.51 -18.56 -10.78
N ASP A 198 -8.31 -19.45 -11.75
CA ASP A 198 -7.70 -19.14 -13.05
C ASP A 198 -8.71 -18.59 -14.08
N GLY A 199 -9.96 -18.36 -13.66
CA GLY A 199 -11.09 -18.05 -14.56
C GLY A 199 -10.88 -16.80 -15.41
N CYS A 200 -10.24 -15.76 -14.89
CA CYS A 200 -10.03 -14.47 -15.56
C CYS A 200 -8.94 -14.44 -16.64
N GLY A 201 -8.48 -15.58 -17.11
CA GLY A 201 -7.45 -15.58 -18.15
C GLY A 201 -6.07 -15.22 -17.63
N GLY A 202 -5.82 -15.54 -16.36
CA GLY A 202 -4.47 -15.72 -15.88
C GLY A 202 -3.81 -16.86 -16.66
N SER A 203 -3.28 -16.56 -17.83
CA SER A 203 -1.86 -16.84 -17.97
C SER A 203 -1.21 -15.86 -16.97
N ALA A 204 -0.81 -16.28 -15.78
CA ALA A 204 -0.24 -17.57 -15.49
C ALA A 204 -0.39 -17.99 -14.02
N SER A 205 -0.08 -19.26 -13.77
CA SER A 205 0.33 -19.78 -12.47
C SER A 205 1.58 -19.03 -11.97
N GLY A 206 1.51 -17.73 -11.68
CA GLY A 206 2.71 -16.88 -11.63
C GLY A 206 3.58 -17.03 -12.88
N PRO A 207 4.84 -16.56 -12.87
CA PRO A 207 5.77 -16.89 -13.95
C PRO A 207 5.80 -18.40 -14.22
N CYS A 208 5.80 -18.76 -15.51
CA CYS A 208 5.87 -20.11 -16.08
C CYS A 208 6.47 -21.16 -15.13
N THR A 209 5.90 -22.34 -14.98
CA THR A 209 6.51 -23.42 -14.17
C THR A 209 7.31 -24.36 -15.09
N PRO A 210 8.62 -24.15 -15.29
CA PRO A 210 9.40 -25.05 -16.13
C PRO A 210 9.51 -26.44 -15.47
N THR A 211 9.56 -27.47 -16.30
CA THR A 211 9.88 -28.84 -15.88
C THR A 211 11.30 -29.21 -16.28
N ALA A 212 11.97 -30.06 -15.49
CA ALA A 212 13.15 -30.77 -15.95
C ALA A 212 12.83 -32.26 -16.10
N ALA A 213 13.05 -32.83 -17.29
CA ALA A 213 12.60 -34.18 -17.62
C ALA A 213 13.30 -35.28 -16.79
N VAL A 214 14.58 -35.08 -16.49
CA VAL A 214 15.41 -35.93 -15.62
C VAL A 214 15.55 -35.30 -14.22
N GLY A 215 15.48 -33.97 -14.12
CA GLY A 215 15.55 -33.26 -12.84
C GLY A 215 16.96 -33.20 -12.27
N PRO A 216 17.11 -33.11 -10.93
CA PRO A 216 18.40 -32.94 -10.26
C PRO A 216 19.20 -34.24 -10.06
N ALA A 217 18.75 -35.36 -10.66
CA ALA A 217 19.20 -36.70 -10.31
C ALA A 217 20.69 -36.97 -10.51
N GLU A 218 21.36 -36.24 -11.40
CA GLU A 218 22.80 -36.41 -11.68
C GLU A 218 23.69 -35.41 -10.92
N GLY A 219 23.09 -34.55 -10.08
CA GLY A 219 23.79 -33.53 -9.32
C GLY A 219 23.56 -32.10 -9.82
N ASP A 220 22.70 -31.93 -10.82
CA ASP A 220 22.28 -30.65 -11.41
C ASP A 220 21.20 -29.98 -10.54
N PHE A 221 21.58 -29.56 -9.35
CA PHE A 221 20.69 -28.93 -8.38
C PHE A 221 21.25 -27.62 -7.84
N ILE A 222 20.40 -26.82 -7.24
CA ILE A 222 20.76 -25.62 -6.51
C ILE A 222 20.99 -26.04 -5.05
N ASP A 223 22.25 -25.98 -4.60
CA ASP A 223 22.58 -26.35 -3.22
C ASP A 223 22.39 -25.19 -2.25
N GLY A 224 22.40 -23.95 -2.73
CA GLY A 224 22.01 -22.82 -1.90
C GLY A 224 21.72 -21.51 -2.61
N VAL A 225 20.84 -20.72 -2.02
CA VAL A 225 20.50 -19.35 -2.40
C VAL A 225 20.52 -18.44 -1.18
N GLU A 226 21.31 -17.38 -1.26
CA GLU A 226 21.42 -16.35 -0.22
C GLU A 226 21.19 -14.95 -0.84
N LEU A 227 20.21 -14.20 -0.30
CA LEU A 227 19.90 -12.82 -0.69
C LEU A 227 19.15 -12.11 0.44
N GLY A 228 19.78 -11.11 1.06
CA GLY A 228 19.15 -10.40 2.19
C GLY A 228 18.80 -11.35 3.34
N SER A 229 17.52 -11.50 3.66
CA SER A 229 17.03 -12.47 4.67
C SER A 229 16.76 -13.87 4.12
N ILE A 230 16.83 -14.09 2.81
CA ILE A 230 16.81 -15.45 2.23
C ILE A 230 18.15 -16.11 2.54
N ASN A 231 18.11 -17.22 3.25
CA ASN A 231 19.25 -18.10 3.49
C ASN A 231 18.75 -19.55 3.40
N ASN A 232 18.77 -20.09 2.19
CA ASN A 232 18.34 -21.45 1.89
C ASN A 232 19.56 -22.24 1.40
N THR A 233 20.36 -22.77 2.31
CA THR A 233 21.65 -23.40 2.00
C THR A 233 21.70 -24.88 2.37
N ASN A 234 22.49 -25.67 1.66
CA ASN A 234 22.60 -27.13 1.76
C ASN A 234 21.26 -27.85 1.53
N THR A 235 20.44 -27.34 0.60
CA THR A 235 19.12 -27.91 0.27
C THR A 235 19.14 -28.83 -0.94
N GLY A 236 20.25 -28.86 -1.67
CA GLY A 236 20.40 -29.60 -2.91
C GLY A 236 20.26 -31.11 -2.71
N SER A 237 19.57 -31.77 -3.65
CA SER A 237 19.37 -33.22 -3.56
C SER A 237 19.19 -33.87 -4.93
N THR A 238 19.88 -34.99 -5.16
CA THR A 238 19.64 -35.86 -6.33
C THR A 238 18.30 -36.59 -6.29
N SER A 239 17.58 -36.52 -5.18
CA SER A 239 16.20 -37.01 -5.05
C SER A 239 15.18 -35.88 -4.91
N GLY A 240 15.62 -34.63 -5.09
CA GLY A 240 14.78 -33.43 -5.00
C GLY A 240 13.80 -33.30 -6.16
N ALA A 241 12.82 -32.42 -5.99
CA ALA A 241 11.94 -32.05 -7.09
C ALA A 241 12.69 -31.16 -8.10
N ALA A 242 12.35 -31.25 -9.38
CA ALA A 242 12.88 -30.35 -10.40
C ALA A 242 12.41 -28.89 -10.24
N TYR A 243 11.33 -28.67 -9.50
CA TYR A 243 10.78 -27.35 -9.20
C TYR A 243 10.39 -27.28 -7.72
N ASN A 244 10.96 -26.31 -7.00
CA ASN A 244 10.68 -26.05 -5.59
C ASN A 244 10.17 -24.61 -5.41
N SER A 245 9.10 -24.47 -4.63
CA SER A 245 8.50 -23.18 -4.32
C SER A 245 8.75 -22.83 -2.85
N TYR A 246 9.59 -21.83 -2.63
CA TYR A 246 9.95 -21.28 -1.33
C TYR A 246 9.41 -19.85 -1.16
N LEU A 247 8.23 -19.54 -1.72
CA LEU A 247 7.64 -18.18 -1.68
C LEU A 247 7.45 -17.60 -0.26
N SER A 248 7.42 -18.46 0.77
CA SER A 248 7.38 -18.03 2.18
C SER A 248 8.73 -17.58 2.73
N LEU A 249 9.85 -18.02 2.15
CA LEU A 249 11.18 -17.49 2.39
C LEU A 249 11.34 -16.26 1.51
N SER A 250 11.53 -15.10 2.13
CA SER A 250 11.54 -13.83 1.41
C SER A 250 12.60 -12.86 1.88
N ALA A 251 12.93 -11.92 0.99
CA ALA A 251 13.80 -10.78 1.25
C ALA A 251 13.08 -9.47 0.90
N THR A 252 13.42 -8.41 1.64
CA THR A 252 12.96 -7.05 1.33
C THR A 252 14.09 -6.30 0.62
N LEU A 253 13.80 -5.77 -0.57
CA LEU A 253 14.75 -5.03 -1.39
C LEU A 253 14.20 -3.63 -1.68
N ALA A 254 15.06 -2.62 -1.61
CA ALA A 254 14.71 -1.23 -1.90
C ALA A 254 15.03 -0.90 -3.36
N LYS A 255 14.14 -0.13 -4.02
CA LYS A 255 14.41 0.42 -5.36
C LYS A 255 15.73 1.19 -5.40
N GLY A 256 16.46 1.09 -6.50
CA GLY A 256 17.72 1.80 -6.72
C GLY A 256 18.90 1.29 -5.88
N SER A 257 18.66 0.41 -4.91
CA SER A 257 19.72 -0.15 -4.07
C SER A 257 20.39 -1.34 -4.75
N ALA A 258 21.71 -1.47 -4.53
CA ALA A 258 22.50 -2.59 -5.00
C ALA A 258 22.44 -3.75 -4.00
N TYR A 259 22.36 -4.97 -4.51
CA TYR A 259 22.32 -6.20 -3.75
C TYR A 259 23.20 -7.26 -4.41
N THR A 260 23.55 -8.27 -3.62
CA THR A 260 24.27 -9.46 -4.07
C THR A 260 23.41 -10.66 -3.75
N ILE A 261 23.20 -11.52 -4.75
CA ILE A 261 22.68 -12.87 -4.55
C ILE A 261 23.84 -13.85 -4.72
N THR A 262 24.00 -14.75 -3.75
CA THR A 262 24.98 -15.85 -3.81
C THR A 262 24.25 -17.15 -4.11
N ILE A 263 24.67 -17.84 -5.16
CA ILE A 263 24.11 -19.13 -5.58
C ILE A 263 25.19 -20.20 -5.46
N THR A 264 24.90 -21.29 -4.77
CA THR A 264 25.77 -22.47 -4.65
C THR A 264 25.25 -23.59 -5.54
N GLY A 265 26.08 -24.04 -6.48
CA GLY A 265 25.73 -25.12 -7.40
C GLY A 265 25.89 -26.51 -6.79
N GLY A 266 25.29 -27.51 -7.43
CA GLY A 266 25.30 -28.89 -6.97
C GLY A 266 26.60 -29.66 -7.20
N SER A 267 26.51 -30.99 -7.10
CA SER A 267 27.68 -31.87 -7.20
C SER A 267 28.15 -32.15 -8.62
N TYR A 268 27.32 -31.83 -9.63
CA TYR A 268 27.69 -31.93 -11.05
C TYR A 268 28.27 -30.61 -11.56
N PHE A 269 29.17 -30.68 -12.54
CA PHE A 269 29.72 -29.52 -13.24
C PHE A 269 30.26 -29.94 -14.61
N PRO A 270 30.26 -29.05 -15.62
CA PRO A 270 29.77 -27.67 -15.57
C PRO A 270 28.24 -27.56 -15.69
N ASP A 271 27.65 -26.71 -14.86
CA ASP A 271 26.22 -26.36 -14.89
C ASP A 271 26.04 -24.85 -15.01
N HIS A 272 24.90 -24.44 -15.55
CA HIS A 272 24.55 -23.05 -15.80
C HIS A 272 23.51 -22.56 -14.81
N TYR A 273 23.84 -21.48 -14.10
CA TYR A 273 22.98 -20.89 -13.09
C TYR A 273 22.57 -19.48 -13.51
N ALA A 274 21.31 -19.13 -13.29
CA ALA A 274 20.78 -17.82 -13.60
C ALA A 274 19.66 -17.43 -12.63
N ALA A 275 19.47 -16.13 -12.43
CA ALA A 275 18.43 -15.61 -11.56
C ALA A 275 17.66 -14.43 -12.19
N TRP A 276 16.40 -14.29 -11.82
CA TRP A 276 15.49 -13.23 -12.27
C TRP A 276 14.60 -12.71 -11.15
N ILE A 277 14.27 -11.43 -11.16
CA ILE A 277 13.21 -10.86 -10.30
C ILE A 277 12.15 -10.22 -11.21
N ASP A 278 10.88 -10.56 -11.02
CA ASP A 278 9.74 -9.97 -11.75
C ASP A 278 9.51 -8.53 -11.24
N TYR A 279 10.27 -7.58 -11.78
CA TYR A 279 10.26 -6.21 -11.29
C TYR A 279 8.98 -5.45 -11.66
N ASN A 280 8.32 -5.81 -12.76
CA ASN A 280 7.12 -5.12 -13.24
C ASN A 280 5.81 -5.78 -12.75
N ALA A 281 5.90 -6.89 -12.01
CA ALA A 281 4.78 -7.66 -11.47
C ALA A 281 3.77 -8.13 -12.55
N ASP A 282 4.25 -8.37 -13.77
CA ASP A 282 3.43 -8.85 -14.88
C ASP A 282 3.35 -10.39 -14.96
N ASN A 283 3.96 -11.09 -13.99
CA ASN A 283 4.05 -12.54 -13.91
C ASN A 283 4.81 -13.17 -15.09
N THR A 284 5.72 -12.45 -15.71
CA THR A 284 6.67 -12.97 -16.70
C THR A 284 8.11 -12.62 -16.31
N PHE A 285 9.06 -13.43 -16.79
CA PHE A 285 10.49 -13.12 -16.63
C PHE A 285 11.07 -12.73 -17.98
N SER A 286 11.23 -11.43 -18.19
CA SER A 286 11.85 -10.83 -19.36
C SER A 286 13.38 -10.82 -19.27
N ALA A 287 14.03 -10.46 -20.37
CA ALA A 287 15.49 -10.30 -20.40
C ALA A 287 15.98 -9.14 -19.50
N GLN A 288 15.13 -8.13 -19.28
CA GLN A 288 15.43 -6.97 -18.43
C GLN A 288 15.36 -7.29 -16.93
N GLU A 289 14.76 -8.42 -16.58
CA GLU A 289 14.56 -8.89 -15.20
C GLU A 289 15.62 -9.90 -14.76
N LYS A 290 16.51 -10.30 -15.67
CA LYS A 290 17.63 -11.19 -15.39
C LYS A 290 18.70 -10.46 -14.57
N LEU A 291 19.02 -11.00 -13.39
CA LEU A 291 20.05 -10.47 -12.51
C LEU A 291 21.45 -10.80 -13.05
N GLY A 292 21.60 -11.98 -13.65
CA GLY A 292 22.85 -12.47 -14.22
C GLY A 292 22.82 -13.98 -14.46
N GLU A 293 23.92 -14.52 -14.99
CA GLU A 293 24.16 -15.96 -15.11
C GLU A 293 25.65 -16.31 -15.07
N PHE A 294 25.97 -17.55 -14.71
CA PHE A 294 27.33 -18.08 -14.72
C PHE A 294 27.34 -19.59 -14.98
N THR A 295 28.52 -20.12 -15.29
CA THR A 295 28.77 -21.56 -15.43
C THR A 295 29.73 -22.03 -14.36
N THR A 296 29.42 -23.11 -13.66
CA THR A 296 30.30 -23.68 -12.64
C THR A 296 31.53 -24.33 -13.26
N THR A 297 32.64 -24.26 -12.52
CA THR A 297 33.95 -24.85 -12.88
C THR A 297 34.37 -25.96 -11.93
N ALA A 298 33.65 -26.13 -10.82
CA ALA A 298 33.83 -27.18 -9.84
C ALA A 298 32.49 -27.50 -9.15
N ALA A 299 32.37 -28.72 -8.62
CA ALA A 299 31.25 -29.14 -7.79
C ALA A 299 31.15 -28.28 -6.52
N GLY A 300 29.92 -27.91 -6.12
CA GLY A 300 29.68 -27.12 -4.91
C GLY A 300 30.15 -25.66 -5.01
N GLN A 301 30.43 -25.15 -6.21
CA GLN A 301 30.90 -23.77 -6.36
C GLN A 301 29.79 -22.78 -6.01
N SER A 302 30.09 -21.85 -5.10
CA SER A 302 29.30 -20.64 -4.85
C SER A 302 29.78 -19.49 -5.73
N GLN A 303 28.85 -18.72 -6.28
CA GLN A 303 29.15 -17.54 -7.09
C GLN A 303 28.16 -16.41 -6.78
N ASP A 304 28.70 -15.20 -6.70
CA ASP A 304 27.94 -13.98 -6.49
C ASP A 304 27.48 -13.37 -7.81
N ILE A 305 26.24 -12.90 -7.84
CA ILE A 305 25.68 -12.04 -8.86
C ILE A 305 25.32 -10.71 -8.19
N ASN A 306 25.99 -9.64 -8.62
CA ASN A 306 25.69 -8.28 -8.16
C ASN A 306 24.65 -7.64 -9.09
N PHE A 307 23.62 -7.03 -8.52
CA PHE A 307 22.57 -6.36 -9.27
C PHE A 307 22.07 -5.12 -8.54
N THR A 308 21.30 -4.28 -9.24
CA THR A 308 20.61 -3.13 -8.67
C THR A 308 19.13 -3.25 -8.96
N VAL A 309 18.28 -3.07 -7.95
CA VAL A 309 16.82 -3.06 -8.16
C VAL A 309 16.49 -1.84 -9.03
N PRO A 310 15.85 -2.00 -10.21
CA PRO A 310 15.51 -0.87 -11.05
C PRO A 310 14.60 0.13 -10.32
N ALA A 311 14.82 1.43 -10.55
CA ALA A 311 13.93 2.47 -10.01
C ALA A 311 12.47 2.31 -10.51
N THR A 312 12.29 1.68 -11.67
CA THR A 312 10.99 1.37 -12.29
C THR A 312 10.29 0.14 -11.71
N ALA A 313 10.91 -0.61 -10.78
CA ALA A 313 10.28 -1.77 -10.17
C ALA A 313 8.94 -1.39 -9.50
N MET A 314 7.95 -2.27 -9.46
CA MET A 314 6.72 -2.05 -8.72
C MET A 314 6.94 -2.32 -7.23
N VAL A 315 6.40 -1.47 -6.36
CA VAL A 315 6.42 -1.69 -4.89
C VAL A 315 5.43 -2.80 -4.55
N GLY A 316 5.77 -3.64 -3.59
CA GLY A 316 4.94 -4.75 -3.13
C GLY A 316 5.63 -6.10 -3.25
N GLY A 317 4.86 -7.17 -3.04
CA GLY A 317 5.34 -8.54 -3.19
C GLY A 317 5.54 -8.93 -4.66
N THR A 318 6.65 -9.56 -4.96
CA THR A 318 6.98 -10.17 -6.26
C THR A 318 7.81 -11.46 -6.06
N ARG A 319 8.34 -12.02 -7.14
CA ARG A 319 9.04 -13.31 -7.16
C ARG A 319 10.48 -13.18 -7.66
N LEU A 320 11.37 -13.89 -6.97
CA LEU A 320 12.71 -14.24 -7.44
C LEU A 320 12.66 -15.68 -7.97
N ARG A 321 13.24 -15.92 -9.15
CA ARG A 321 13.51 -17.27 -9.67
C ARG A 321 15.00 -17.50 -9.77
N VAL A 322 15.46 -18.65 -9.32
CA VAL A 322 16.81 -19.17 -9.52
C VAL A 322 16.72 -20.49 -10.27
N ARG A 323 17.57 -20.67 -11.28
CA ARG A 323 17.65 -21.94 -12.02
C ARG A 323 19.09 -22.42 -12.10
N GLY A 324 19.29 -23.71 -11.90
CA GLY A 324 20.53 -24.44 -12.18
C GLY A 324 20.24 -25.54 -13.18
N VAL A 325 20.87 -25.52 -14.35
CA VAL A 325 20.62 -26.49 -15.43
C VAL A 325 21.88 -26.91 -16.15
N TYR A 326 21.91 -28.15 -16.63
CA TYR A 326 22.85 -28.59 -17.64
C TYR A 326 22.26 -28.43 -19.04
N HIS A 327 22.94 -27.72 -19.94
CA HIS A 327 22.48 -27.48 -21.31
C HIS A 327 22.81 -28.68 -22.21
N ASN A 328 21.79 -29.47 -22.53
CA ASN A 328 21.90 -30.59 -23.45
C ASN A 328 21.85 -30.14 -24.93
N THR A 329 22.18 -31.05 -25.83
CA THR A 329 22.17 -30.78 -27.28
C THR A 329 20.75 -30.43 -27.75
N GLY A 330 20.60 -29.23 -28.34
CA GLY A 330 19.33 -28.74 -28.88
C GLY A 330 18.52 -27.88 -27.91
N GLU A 331 19.02 -27.63 -26.70
CA GLU A 331 18.43 -26.72 -25.73
C GLU A 331 18.94 -25.27 -25.93
N PRO A 332 18.24 -24.25 -25.39
CA PRO A 332 18.66 -22.86 -25.51
C PRO A 332 20.07 -22.66 -24.95
N THR A 333 20.98 -22.22 -25.82
CA THR A 333 22.38 -21.90 -25.50
C THR A 333 22.77 -20.58 -26.19
N PRO A 334 23.68 -19.77 -25.62
CA PRO A 334 24.40 -19.99 -24.35
C PRO A 334 23.62 -19.57 -23.10
N ASN A 335 22.48 -18.90 -23.25
CA ASN A 335 21.75 -18.30 -22.13
C ASN A 335 20.68 -19.25 -21.57
N THR A 336 20.59 -19.33 -20.25
CA THR A 336 19.49 -20.04 -19.59
C THR A 336 18.18 -19.26 -19.72
N ASP A 337 17.10 -19.94 -20.09
CA ASP A 337 15.75 -19.40 -20.21
C ASP A 337 14.92 -19.71 -18.95
N PRO A 338 14.15 -18.75 -18.41
CA PRO A 338 13.43 -18.94 -17.14
C PRO A 338 12.23 -19.90 -17.25
N CYS A 339 11.75 -20.19 -18.46
CA CYS A 339 10.52 -20.92 -18.77
C CYS A 339 10.73 -22.21 -19.57
N TYR A 340 11.87 -22.37 -20.25
CA TYR A 340 12.13 -23.54 -21.08
C TYR A 340 12.22 -24.81 -20.23
N ASN A 341 11.68 -25.90 -20.77
CA ASN A 341 11.72 -27.23 -20.15
C ASN A 341 13.02 -27.94 -20.52
N TYR A 342 14.00 -27.91 -19.63
CA TYR A 342 15.31 -28.54 -19.84
C TYR A 342 15.25 -30.04 -19.54
N ALA A 343 16.25 -30.80 -19.95
CA ALA A 343 16.39 -32.20 -19.56
C ALA A 343 16.84 -32.32 -18.10
N TYR A 344 17.85 -31.54 -17.69
CA TYR A 344 18.51 -31.65 -16.40
C TYR A 344 18.47 -30.34 -15.64
N GLY A 345 18.33 -30.40 -14.32
CA GLY A 345 18.38 -29.22 -13.47
C GLY A 345 17.27 -29.11 -12.42
N GLU A 346 17.30 -27.97 -11.75
CA GLU A 346 16.36 -27.55 -10.72
C GLU A 346 15.98 -26.07 -10.89
N THR A 347 14.74 -25.75 -10.52
CA THR A 347 14.21 -24.39 -10.43
C THR A 347 13.72 -24.12 -9.02
N GLU A 348 14.11 -22.99 -8.45
CA GLU A 348 13.64 -22.53 -7.14
C GLU A 348 13.02 -21.13 -7.24
N ASP A 349 11.84 -20.96 -6.67
CA ASP A 349 11.12 -19.69 -6.61
C ASP A 349 11.03 -19.17 -5.16
N TYR A 350 11.39 -17.90 -4.93
CA TYR A 350 11.42 -17.23 -3.62
C TYR A 350 10.56 -15.97 -3.62
N GLY A 351 10.11 -15.55 -2.43
CA GLY A 351 9.38 -14.29 -2.28
C GLY A 351 10.31 -13.08 -2.23
N ILE A 352 9.93 -11.98 -2.86
CA ILE A 352 10.62 -10.68 -2.73
C ILE A 352 9.58 -9.64 -2.36
N THR A 353 9.90 -8.73 -1.45
CA THR A 353 9.12 -7.51 -1.23
C THR A 353 9.95 -6.32 -1.69
N ILE A 354 9.50 -5.64 -2.74
CA ILE A 354 10.11 -4.39 -3.18
C ILE A 354 9.51 -3.25 -2.36
N THR A 355 10.35 -2.52 -1.63
CA THR A 355 9.94 -1.28 -0.96
C THR A 355 10.30 -0.07 -1.83
N GLY A 356 9.62 1.05 -1.58
CA GLY A 356 10.17 2.34 -2.00
C GLY A 356 11.60 2.42 -1.48
N GLY A 357 12.56 2.57 -2.39
CA GLY A 357 13.91 2.94 -2.02
C GLY A 357 14.03 4.46 -2.18
N SER A 358 14.75 5.11 -1.27
CA SER A 358 15.10 6.50 -1.45
C SER A 358 15.96 6.62 -2.71
N SER A 359 15.38 7.11 -3.81
CA SER A 359 16.17 7.49 -4.98
C SER A 359 16.92 8.81 -4.77
N LEU A 360 16.78 9.40 -3.58
CA LEU A 360 17.54 10.55 -3.12
C LEU A 360 19.03 10.17 -3.13
N CYS A 361 19.82 10.93 -3.88
CA CYS A 361 21.27 10.87 -3.84
C CYS A 361 21.76 10.99 -2.38
N ILE A 362 22.84 10.29 -2.02
CA ILE A 362 23.51 10.48 -0.73
C ILE A 362 24.85 11.16 -1.03
N PRO A 363 24.95 12.50 -0.89
CA PRO A 363 26.21 13.18 -1.09
C PRO A 363 27.18 12.83 0.02
N THR A 364 28.46 12.86 -0.30
CA THR A 364 29.57 12.66 0.64
C THR A 364 30.37 13.95 0.81
N ALA A 365 31.15 14.00 1.89
CA ALA A 365 32.17 15.02 2.07
C ALA A 365 33.52 14.35 2.35
N ALA A 366 34.59 14.76 1.66
CA ALA A 366 35.89 14.09 1.74
C ALA A 366 36.57 14.26 3.12
N ILE A 367 36.45 15.45 3.70
CA ILE A 367 36.94 15.82 5.03
C ILE A 367 35.80 15.89 6.04
N GLY A 368 34.58 16.21 5.57
CA GLY A 368 33.39 16.22 6.41
C GLY A 368 33.32 17.44 7.32
N THR A 369 32.98 17.21 8.58
CA THR A 369 32.70 18.25 9.59
C THR A 369 33.93 18.70 10.36
N ALA A 370 35.12 18.15 10.07
CA ALA A 370 36.30 18.24 10.93
C ALA A 370 36.79 19.67 11.20
N ASP A 371 36.55 20.60 10.27
CA ASP A 371 37.02 21.99 10.34
C ASP A 371 35.94 22.96 10.83
N GLY A 372 34.77 22.45 11.23
CA GLY A 372 33.67 23.26 11.77
C GLY A 372 32.51 23.49 10.79
N ASP A 373 32.60 22.95 9.57
CA ASP A 373 31.57 23.03 8.52
C ASP A 373 30.47 21.98 8.76
N PHE A 374 29.65 22.19 9.79
CA PHE A 374 28.59 21.26 10.18
C PHE A 374 27.26 21.98 10.42
N ILE A 375 26.19 21.20 10.52
CA ILE A 375 24.87 21.68 10.89
C ILE A 375 24.74 21.59 12.41
N ASP A 376 24.77 22.74 13.09
CA ASP A 376 24.57 22.78 14.53
C ASP A 376 23.09 22.70 14.90
N GLY A 377 22.19 23.13 14.02
CA GLY A 377 20.78 22.86 14.25
C GLY A 377 19.81 23.10 13.11
N VAL A 378 18.69 22.40 13.17
CA VAL A 378 17.57 22.49 12.23
C VAL A 378 16.26 22.59 13.00
N SER A 379 15.51 23.65 12.72
CA SER A 379 14.21 23.93 13.34
C SER A 379 13.15 24.25 12.29
N LEU A 380 12.10 23.42 12.21
CA LEU A 380 10.94 23.61 11.33
C LEU A 380 9.68 22.96 11.93
N GLY A 381 8.78 23.78 12.47
CA GLY A 381 7.59 23.26 13.16
C GLY A 381 7.97 22.35 14.33
N ALA A 382 7.61 21.06 14.24
CA ALA A 382 7.95 20.04 15.25
C ALA A 382 9.38 19.47 15.13
N ILE A 383 10.07 19.69 14.00
CA ILE A 383 11.51 19.36 13.89
C ILE A 383 12.27 20.35 14.77
N GLN A 384 13.01 19.82 15.74
CA GLN A 384 13.82 20.55 16.71
C GLN A 384 15.11 19.75 16.99
N ASN A 385 16.05 19.76 16.05
CA ASN A 385 17.36 19.14 16.21
C ASN A 385 18.40 20.26 16.39
N ASN A 386 18.58 20.75 17.62
CA ASN A 386 19.44 21.91 17.90
C ASN A 386 20.61 21.50 18.80
N GLY A 387 21.81 22.02 18.50
CA GLY A 387 23.07 21.63 19.16
C GLY A 387 23.52 20.22 18.77
N SER A 388 23.19 19.74 17.57
CA SER A 388 23.60 18.41 17.07
C SER A 388 25.00 18.41 16.48
N GLY A 389 25.55 19.59 16.20
CA GLY A 389 26.80 19.78 15.48
C GLY A 389 28.01 19.20 16.21
N SER A 390 28.93 18.62 15.44
CA SER A 390 30.17 18.05 15.95
C SER A 390 31.24 18.01 14.87
N THR A 391 32.50 18.24 15.22
CA THR A 391 33.64 18.04 14.31
C THR A 391 33.93 16.56 14.05
N GLU A 392 33.31 15.65 14.78
CA GLU A 392 33.41 14.19 14.60
C GLU A 392 32.13 13.57 14.00
N ALA A 393 31.17 14.39 13.55
CA ALA A 393 29.94 13.92 12.94
C ALA A 393 30.20 13.22 11.58
N PRO A 394 29.43 12.19 11.20
CA PRO A 394 29.44 11.70 9.84
C PRO A 394 28.90 12.77 8.89
N THR A 395 29.31 12.66 7.63
CA THR A 395 29.00 13.63 6.57
C THR A 395 27.55 13.62 6.12
N TYR A 396 26.85 12.52 6.38
CA TYR A 396 25.44 12.34 6.08
C TYR A 396 24.72 11.71 7.27
N HIS A 397 23.59 12.30 7.66
CA HIS A 397 22.67 11.77 8.64
C HIS A 397 21.24 11.71 8.10
N ASP A 398 20.58 10.57 8.29
CA ASP A 398 19.14 10.44 8.07
C ASP A 398 18.40 10.48 9.41
N TYR A 399 17.77 11.62 9.69
CA TYR A 399 16.90 11.82 10.84
C TYR A 399 15.41 11.69 10.50
N SER A 400 15.05 11.25 9.29
CA SER A 400 13.67 11.30 8.80
C SER A 400 12.65 10.54 9.63
N ALA A 401 13.09 9.44 10.25
CA ALA A 401 12.27 8.65 11.17
C ALA A 401 12.22 9.23 12.61
N THR A 402 13.19 10.07 12.97
CA THR A 402 13.37 10.60 14.34
C THR A 402 12.75 11.98 14.50
N TYR A 403 12.99 12.87 13.54
CA TYR A 403 12.52 14.25 13.54
C TYR A 403 11.65 14.48 12.32
N SER A 404 10.38 14.78 12.56
CA SER A 404 9.43 15.06 11.49
C SER A 404 8.43 16.15 11.83
N THR A 405 7.83 16.76 10.81
CA THR A 405 6.84 17.82 10.97
C THR A 405 5.76 17.79 9.89
N LEU A 406 4.66 18.50 10.16
CA LEU A 406 3.51 18.65 9.29
C LEU A 406 3.55 19.98 8.56
N LEU A 407 3.48 19.95 7.23
CA LEU A 407 3.37 21.16 6.42
C LEU A 407 2.08 21.13 5.59
N ALA A 408 1.34 22.23 5.56
CA ALA A 408 0.09 22.34 4.82
C ALA A 408 0.28 23.09 3.49
N ARG A 409 -0.30 22.55 2.42
CA ARG A 409 -0.29 23.17 1.09
C ARG A 409 -0.84 24.60 1.13
N GLY A 410 -0.12 25.51 0.48
CA GLY A 410 -0.47 26.94 0.42
C GLY A 410 -0.17 27.72 1.70
N VAL A 411 0.41 27.09 2.74
CA VAL A 411 0.85 27.77 3.97
C VAL A 411 2.34 28.08 3.89
N SER A 412 2.73 29.24 4.41
CA SER A 412 4.12 29.66 4.51
C SER A 412 4.73 29.23 5.84
N TYR A 413 5.96 28.74 5.79
CA TYR A 413 6.75 28.31 6.93
C TYR A 413 8.14 28.92 6.87
N THR A 414 8.82 28.97 8.01
CA THR A 414 10.21 29.39 8.11
C THR A 414 11.04 28.25 8.69
N LEU A 415 11.94 27.70 7.89
CA LEU A 415 13.01 26.80 8.32
C LEU A 415 14.14 27.65 8.91
N GLN A 416 14.67 27.25 10.06
CA GLN A 416 15.89 27.84 10.63
C GLN A 416 17.00 26.80 10.63
N VAL A 417 18.16 27.16 10.08
CA VAL A 417 19.36 26.32 10.05
C VAL A 417 20.48 27.07 10.76
N THR A 418 21.07 26.47 11.79
CA THR A 418 22.24 26.99 12.50
C THR A 418 23.48 26.29 11.99
N THR A 419 24.46 27.05 11.51
CA THR A 419 25.75 26.51 11.03
C THR A 419 26.72 26.23 12.17
N GLY A 420 27.87 25.63 11.87
CA GLY A 420 28.92 25.34 12.85
C GLY A 420 29.88 26.50 13.12
N GLU A 421 31.11 26.15 13.51
CA GLU A 421 32.15 27.09 13.95
C GLU A 421 32.77 27.88 12.81
N TYR A 422 32.70 27.36 11.58
CA TYR A 422 33.28 28.01 10.42
C TYR A 422 32.33 29.05 9.81
N THR A 423 32.88 29.96 8.99
CA THR A 423 32.14 31.03 8.32
C THR A 423 32.35 30.94 6.82
N GLU A 424 31.49 31.56 6.03
CA GLU A 424 31.51 31.46 4.56
C GLU A 424 31.02 30.08 4.04
N ASP A 425 30.35 29.32 4.91
CA ASP A 425 29.65 28.11 4.53
C ASP A 425 28.44 28.44 3.67
N MET A 426 28.32 27.78 2.53
CA MET A 426 27.06 27.73 1.82
C MET A 426 26.10 26.85 2.59
N VAL A 427 24.87 27.32 2.75
CA VAL A 427 23.78 26.61 3.42
C VAL A 427 22.61 26.52 2.46
N ALA A 428 22.01 25.35 2.30
CA ALA A 428 20.89 25.17 1.39
C ALA A 428 19.93 24.08 1.86
N ALA A 429 18.66 24.20 1.45
CA ALA A 429 17.64 23.23 1.80
C ALA A 429 16.66 22.97 0.65
N TRP A 430 16.15 21.74 0.60
CA TRP A 430 15.21 21.27 -0.43
C TRP A 430 14.10 20.41 0.19
N ILE A 431 12.90 20.42 -0.40
CA ILE A 431 11.81 19.51 -0.06
C ILE A 431 11.32 18.85 -1.36
N ASP A 432 11.24 17.52 -1.41
CA ASP A 432 10.66 16.81 -2.54
C ASP A 432 9.13 16.99 -2.55
N PHE A 433 8.68 18.12 -3.08
CA PHE A 433 7.26 18.43 -3.17
C PHE A 433 6.54 17.57 -4.20
N ASN A 434 7.24 17.06 -5.20
CA ASN A 434 6.61 16.36 -6.31
C ASN A 434 6.51 14.85 -6.07
N GLY A 435 7.18 14.32 -5.04
CA GLY A 435 7.11 12.94 -4.58
C GLY A 435 7.74 11.96 -5.55
N ASN A 436 8.74 12.39 -6.33
CA ASN A 436 9.49 11.52 -7.25
C ASN A 436 10.81 11.02 -6.67
N ASP A 437 11.05 11.25 -5.39
CA ASP A 437 12.25 10.85 -4.66
C ASP A 437 13.55 11.41 -5.29
N GLN A 438 13.48 12.56 -5.96
CA GLN A 438 14.61 13.30 -6.53
C GLN A 438 14.53 14.76 -6.07
N LEU A 439 15.65 15.33 -5.59
CA LEU A 439 15.71 16.75 -5.28
C LEU A 439 16.24 17.53 -6.48
N SER A 440 15.43 18.45 -6.98
CA SER A 440 15.78 19.29 -8.12
C SER A 440 15.92 20.77 -7.75
N ALA A 441 16.44 21.58 -8.67
CA ALA A 441 16.50 23.03 -8.50
C ALA A 441 15.12 23.68 -8.28
N GLY A 442 14.03 23.05 -8.74
CA GLY A 442 12.65 23.51 -8.53
C GLY A 442 12.11 23.25 -7.12
N GLU A 443 12.84 22.48 -6.31
CA GLU A 443 12.48 22.05 -4.96
C GLU A 443 13.34 22.69 -3.88
N LYS A 444 14.32 23.51 -4.29
CA LYS A 444 15.12 24.30 -3.37
C LYS A 444 14.23 25.33 -2.69
N ILE A 445 14.15 25.27 -1.37
CA ILE A 445 13.37 26.23 -0.56
C ILE A 445 14.20 27.44 -0.14
N GLY A 446 15.52 27.35 -0.19
CA GLY A 446 16.42 28.48 0.02
C GLY A 446 17.89 28.07 0.06
N ASP A 447 18.75 29.07 -0.10
CA ASP A 447 20.18 28.99 0.12
C ASP A 447 20.77 30.34 0.52
N ALA A 448 21.90 30.31 1.24
CA ALA A 448 22.62 31.47 1.73
C ALA A 448 24.09 31.12 2.00
N VAL A 449 24.88 32.11 2.37
CA VAL A 449 26.27 31.92 2.84
C VAL A 449 26.36 32.47 4.27
N SER A 450 26.94 31.70 5.18
CA SER A 450 27.15 32.13 6.57
C SER A 450 28.17 33.26 6.64
N THR A 451 27.94 34.20 7.57
CA THR A 451 28.75 35.41 7.81
C THR A 451 29.36 35.43 9.21
N GLY A 452 28.94 34.51 10.09
CA GLY A 452 29.47 34.35 11.43
C GLY A 452 29.36 32.92 11.93
N PRO A 453 30.14 32.56 12.97
CA PRO A 453 30.10 31.25 13.59
C PRO A 453 28.76 31.04 14.32
N PHE A 454 28.22 29.83 14.27
CA PHE A 454 26.92 29.46 14.83
C PHE A 454 25.78 30.38 14.39
N GLU A 455 25.82 30.82 13.13
CA GLU A 455 24.79 31.69 12.58
C GLU A 455 23.52 30.90 12.27
N THR A 456 22.38 31.38 12.78
CA THR A 456 21.06 30.86 12.43
C THR A 456 20.49 31.60 11.23
N ILE A 457 20.36 30.90 10.11
CA ILE A 457 19.87 31.42 8.83
C ILE A 457 18.41 30.98 8.62
N PRO A 458 17.47 31.92 8.40
CA PRO A 458 16.06 31.60 8.14
C PRO A 458 15.76 31.48 6.63
N PHE A 459 15.10 30.38 6.23
CA PHE A 459 14.51 30.20 4.90
C PHE A 459 12.99 30.21 4.98
N THR A 460 12.36 31.25 4.42
CA THR A 460 10.89 31.32 4.35
C THR A 460 10.40 30.82 3.01
N PHE A 461 9.50 29.84 3.03
CA PHE A 461 8.95 29.22 1.82
C PHE A 461 7.44 28.99 1.97
N THR A 462 6.75 28.77 0.85
CA THR A 462 5.33 28.38 0.84
C THR A 462 5.21 27.02 0.20
N VAL A 463 4.52 26.09 0.87
CA VAL A 463 4.28 24.75 0.32
C VAL A 463 3.44 24.87 -0.95
N PRO A 464 3.91 24.38 -2.12
CA PRO A 464 3.18 24.51 -3.37
C PRO A 464 1.80 23.87 -3.31
N GLN A 465 0.81 24.51 -3.97
CA GLN A 465 -0.49 23.89 -4.21
C GLN A 465 -0.42 22.67 -5.15
N SER A 466 0.73 22.32 -5.71
CA SER A 466 0.92 21.07 -6.47
C SER A 466 1.57 19.98 -5.65
N ALA A 467 2.00 20.25 -4.41
CA ALA A 467 2.74 19.28 -3.63
C ALA A 467 1.91 18.00 -3.41
N VAL A 468 2.56 16.86 -3.58
CA VAL A 468 1.96 15.54 -3.36
C VAL A 468 1.68 15.38 -1.86
N LEU A 469 0.48 14.87 -1.54
CA LEU A 469 0.09 14.63 -0.15
C LEU A 469 0.76 13.36 0.37
N GLY A 470 1.11 13.35 1.66
CA GLY A 470 1.78 12.21 2.30
C GLY A 470 3.21 12.55 2.71
N ASN A 471 3.99 11.51 3.00
CA ASN A 471 5.35 11.66 3.50
C ASN A 471 6.31 12.00 2.36
N THR A 472 7.28 12.85 2.67
CA THR A 472 8.39 13.25 1.81
C THR A 472 9.58 13.66 2.71
N ILE A 473 10.68 14.12 2.10
CA ILE A 473 11.90 14.52 2.80
C ILE A 473 12.10 16.03 2.78
N LEU A 474 12.74 16.54 3.83
CA LEU A 474 13.49 17.80 3.84
C LEU A 474 14.98 17.46 3.89
N ARG A 475 15.76 17.97 2.95
CA ARG A 475 17.23 17.92 3.00
C ARG A 475 17.79 19.26 3.39
N VAL A 476 18.74 19.27 4.32
CA VAL A 476 19.53 20.45 4.71
C VAL A 476 21.01 20.15 4.49
N ARG A 477 21.74 21.12 3.95
CA ARG A 477 23.18 21.03 3.73
C ARG A 477 23.90 22.27 4.23
N VAL A 478 25.05 22.05 4.86
CA VAL A 478 26.10 23.05 5.11
C VAL A 478 27.35 22.55 4.40
N MET A 479 27.94 23.36 3.53
CA MET A 479 29.11 22.99 2.76
C MET A 479 29.98 24.20 2.44
N PHE A 480 31.29 24.03 2.43
CA PHE A 480 32.22 25.06 1.99
C PHE A 480 32.61 24.82 0.52
N PRO A 481 32.27 25.72 -0.42
CA PRO A 481 32.65 25.56 -1.81
C PRO A 481 34.12 25.95 -2.03
N ASP A 482 34.96 25.00 -2.49
CA ASP A 482 36.34 25.28 -2.91
C ASP A 482 36.45 25.47 -4.42
N ALA A 483 36.42 26.73 -4.87
CA ALA A 483 36.60 27.09 -6.27
C ALA A 483 37.93 26.59 -6.87
N ALA A 484 38.97 26.39 -6.05
CA ALA A 484 40.28 25.97 -6.51
C ALA A 484 40.34 24.46 -6.82
N SER A 485 39.48 23.65 -6.21
CA SER A 485 39.32 22.22 -6.48
C SER A 485 38.30 21.93 -7.59
N GLY A 486 37.60 22.97 -8.07
CA GLY A 486 36.61 22.87 -9.15
C GLY A 486 35.20 22.52 -8.66
N GLU A 487 34.93 22.68 -7.37
CA GLU A 487 33.60 22.52 -6.80
C GLU A 487 32.63 23.61 -7.31
N PRO A 488 31.34 23.30 -7.47
CA PRO A 488 30.36 24.26 -7.93
C PRO A 488 30.10 25.31 -6.85
N GLU A 489 30.11 26.58 -7.27
CA GLU A 489 29.68 27.73 -6.45
C GLU A 489 28.18 27.71 -6.11
N ALA A 490 27.40 26.87 -6.79
CA ALA A 490 25.97 26.75 -6.58
C ALA A 490 25.64 25.54 -5.71
N SER A 491 24.71 25.73 -4.78
CA SER A 491 24.17 24.65 -3.96
C SER A 491 23.49 23.58 -4.82
N ASP A 492 23.90 22.34 -4.62
CA ASP A 492 23.37 21.14 -5.28
C ASP A 492 23.00 20.11 -4.21
N PRO A 493 21.85 19.42 -4.27
CA PRO A 493 21.44 18.49 -3.23
C PRO A 493 22.23 17.16 -3.23
N CYS A 494 23.01 16.89 -4.28
CA CYS A 494 23.63 15.61 -4.58
C CYS A 494 25.15 15.68 -4.81
N PHE A 495 25.71 16.86 -5.07
CA PHE A 495 27.15 17.00 -5.33
C PHE A 495 27.99 16.68 -4.09
N ASP A 496 29.06 15.91 -4.28
CA ASP A 496 30.05 15.58 -3.25
C ASP A 496 31.00 16.76 -3.02
N PHE A 497 31.13 17.25 -1.79
CA PHE A 497 32.00 18.38 -1.45
C PHE A 497 33.25 17.92 -0.68
N THR A 498 34.20 18.81 -0.46
CA THR A 498 35.35 18.50 0.40
C THR A 498 34.98 18.66 1.88
N TRP A 499 34.30 19.74 2.24
CA TRP A 499 33.87 20.04 3.62
C TRP A 499 32.36 20.23 3.71
N GLY A 500 31.77 19.77 4.81
CA GLY A 500 30.35 19.94 5.06
C GLY A 500 29.64 18.73 5.68
N GLU A 501 28.34 18.93 5.88
CA GLU A 501 27.40 17.96 6.39
C GLU A 501 26.07 18.02 5.62
N THR A 502 25.39 16.88 5.52
CA THR A 502 24.05 16.75 4.97
C THR A 502 23.14 16.02 5.96
N GLU A 503 21.97 16.59 6.23
CA GLU A 503 20.97 16.00 7.11
C GLU A 503 19.61 15.90 6.41
N ASP A 504 18.95 14.76 6.53
CA ASP A 504 17.62 14.50 5.99
C ASP A 504 16.57 14.36 7.12
N TYR A 505 15.40 14.96 6.92
CA TYR A 505 14.32 15.09 7.91
C TYR A 505 12.96 14.71 7.33
N GLY A 506 12.06 14.21 8.17
CA GLY A 506 10.76 13.74 7.73
C GLY A 506 9.75 14.87 7.56
N ILE A 507 9.11 14.97 6.41
CA ILE A 507 8.01 15.91 6.18
C ILE A 507 6.76 15.14 5.82
N THR A 508 5.62 15.54 6.36
CA THR A 508 4.32 15.08 5.86
C THR A 508 3.54 16.27 5.31
N ILE A 509 3.28 16.24 4.00
CA ILE A 509 2.49 17.26 3.31
C ILE A 509 0.99 16.98 3.48
N THR A 510 0.27 18.00 3.91
CA THR A 510 -1.15 17.98 4.20
C THR A 510 -1.92 18.99 3.35
N GLY A 511 -3.24 18.78 3.18
CA GLY A 511 -4.09 19.77 2.51
C GLY A 511 -4.23 21.07 3.32
N PRO A 512 -4.61 22.20 2.69
CA PRO A 512 -4.81 23.46 3.40
C PRO A 512 -5.86 23.29 4.51
N THR A 513 -5.46 23.51 5.76
CA THR A 513 -6.38 23.50 6.90
C THR A 513 -6.83 24.94 7.18
N GLY A 514 -8.14 25.19 7.10
CA GLY A 514 -8.72 26.54 7.26
C GLY A 514 -8.78 27.07 8.70
N ILE A 515 -8.09 26.47 9.69
CA ILE A 515 -8.16 26.90 11.11
C ILE A 515 -6.81 26.64 11.82
N PRO A 516 -6.14 27.66 12.42
CA PRO A 516 -4.86 27.51 13.12
C PRO A 516 -4.95 26.74 14.45
N ASP A 517 -3.85 26.11 14.85
CA ASP A 517 -3.66 25.49 16.17
C ASP A 517 -3.41 26.56 17.24
N ASN A 518 -4.01 26.41 18.43
CA ASN A 518 -3.91 27.37 19.53
C ASN A 518 -3.50 26.64 20.82
N LEU A 519 -2.27 26.13 20.81
CA LEU A 519 -1.64 25.53 21.99
C LEU A 519 -0.98 26.61 22.85
N PRO A 520 -1.18 26.62 24.18
CA PRO A 520 -0.34 27.39 25.08
C PRO A 520 1.12 26.92 24.99
N GLU A 521 2.08 27.83 25.13
CA GLU A 521 3.56 27.60 25.04
C GLU A 521 4.12 26.50 25.96
N SER A 522 3.31 25.92 26.84
CA SER A 522 3.72 24.98 27.87
C SER A 522 3.25 23.53 27.66
N ILE A 523 2.57 23.22 26.54
CA ILE A 523 2.10 21.85 26.21
C ILE A 523 2.94 21.29 25.06
N THR A 524 3.51 20.09 25.23
CA THR A 524 4.26 19.39 24.18
C THR A 524 3.49 18.19 23.66
N LEU A 525 3.60 17.94 22.35
CA LEU A 525 3.08 16.75 21.65
C LEU A 525 4.24 16.01 20.97
N LEU A 526 4.49 14.77 21.37
CA LEU A 526 5.47 13.90 20.76
C LEU A 526 4.74 12.81 19.95
N HIS A 527 5.02 12.74 18.65
CA HIS A 527 4.47 11.70 17.78
C HIS A 527 5.43 10.51 17.75
N LEU A 528 4.95 9.33 18.11
CA LEU A 528 5.68 8.07 18.04
C LEU A 528 4.96 7.10 17.08
N PRO A 529 5.63 6.06 16.57
CA PRO A 529 5.06 5.16 15.56
C PRO A 529 3.76 4.42 15.97
N ASP A 530 3.48 4.33 17.27
CA ASP A 530 2.35 3.59 17.86
C ASP A 530 1.46 4.44 18.80
N ARG A 531 1.87 5.66 19.12
CA ARG A 531 1.15 6.55 20.07
C ARG A 531 1.52 8.02 19.91
N VAL A 532 0.69 8.90 20.44
CA VAL A 532 1.02 10.32 20.64
C VAL A 532 1.08 10.59 22.14
N GLU A 533 2.20 11.15 22.60
CA GLU A 533 2.38 11.54 23.99
C GLU A 533 2.15 13.04 24.16
N ILE A 534 1.32 13.40 25.14
CA ILE A 534 1.04 14.80 25.50
C ILE A 534 1.60 15.03 26.90
N SER A 535 2.44 16.06 27.07
CA SER A 535 3.01 16.42 28.37
C SER A 535 2.73 17.88 28.74
N TRP A 536 2.63 18.16 30.05
CA TRP A 536 2.49 19.52 30.60
C TRP A 536 3.31 19.71 31.89
N PRO A 537 3.57 20.95 32.34
CA PRO A 537 4.64 21.23 33.31
C PRO A 537 4.26 20.95 34.77
N THR A 538 2.97 20.81 35.08
CA THR A 538 2.50 20.67 36.48
C THR A 538 1.31 19.73 36.56
N ALA A 539 1.34 18.75 37.45
CA ALA A 539 0.23 17.82 37.63
C ALA A 539 -1.09 18.56 37.86
N THR A 540 -2.09 18.23 37.06
CA THR A 540 -3.45 18.77 37.19
C THR A 540 -4.35 17.64 37.66
N GLY A 541 -5.24 17.89 38.62
CA GLY A 541 -6.16 16.84 39.13
C GLY A 541 -7.10 16.27 38.06
N ASP A 542 -7.96 15.33 38.44
CA ASP A 542 -8.84 14.53 37.57
C ASP A 542 -9.34 15.29 36.32
N GLN A 543 -8.75 14.97 35.17
CA GLN A 543 -9.06 15.57 33.88
C GLN A 543 -9.19 14.51 32.79
N TYR A 544 -9.85 14.91 31.70
CA TYR A 544 -9.99 14.10 30.51
C TYR A 544 -9.40 14.82 29.30
N VAL A 545 -8.69 14.07 28.47
CA VAL A 545 -8.29 14.48 27.13
C VAL A 545 -9.28 13.90 26.13
N TRP A 546 -9.89 14.77 25.33
CA TRP A 546 -10.78 14.36 24.24
C TRP A 546 -9.97 14.28 22.95
N VAL A 547 -9.99 13.12 22.32
CA VAL A 547 -9.48 12.93 20.96
C VAL A 547 -10.69 12.95 20.04
N LEU A 548 -10.72 13.90 19.11
CA LEU A 548 -11.77 14.08 18.13
C LEU A 548 -11.22 13.79 16.73
N ASP A 549 -12.05 13.32 15.82
CA ASP A 549 -11.69 13.31 14.40
C ASP A 549 -11.86 14.70 13.76
N ALA A 550 -11.49 14.83 12.48
CA ALA A 550 -11.65 16.08 11.73
C ALA A 550 -13.10 16.58 11.62
N ALA A 551 -14.09 15.73 11.89
CA ALA A 551 -15.51 16.11 11.94
C ALA A 551 -15.97 16.54 13.36
N GLY A 552 -15.06 16.56 14.34
CA GLY A 552 -15.35 16.92 15.73
C GLY A 552 -15.99 15.79 16.55
N ARG A 553 -16.04 14.56 16.03
CA ARG A 553 -16.60 13.39 16.73
C ARG A 553 -15.57 12.82 17.69
N THR A 554 -15.98 12.50 18.92
CA THR A 554 -15.08 11.95 19.93
C THR A 554 -14.70 10.50 19.61
N MET A 555 -13.41 10.29 19.36
CA MET A 555 -12.78 9.00 19.08
C MET A 555 -12.29 8.32 20.34
N GLN A 556 -11.65 9.08 21.23
CA GLN A 556 -11.16 8.56 22.52
C GLN A 556 -11.37 9.61 23.61
N LEU A 557 -11.60 9.13 24.83
CA LEU A 557 -11.65 9.94 26.04
C LEU A 557 -10.65 9.35 27.04
N ILE A 558 -9.55 10.06 27.28
CA ILE A 558 -8.42 9.53 28.04
C ILE A 558 -8.42 10.18 29.43
N PRO A 559 -8.60 9.40 30.51
CA PRO A 559 -8.41 9.91 31.85
C PRO A 559 -6.94 10.22 32.09
N VAL A 560 -6.69 11.36 32.72
CA VAL A 560 -5.35 11.86 33.02
C VAL A 560 -5.07 11.69 34.51
N ASP A 561 -3.95 11.05 34.83
CA ASP A 561 -3.37 11.01 36.17
C ASP A 561 -1.94 11.55 36.10
N GLY A 562 -1.69 12.69 36.76
CA GLY A 562 -0.38 13.34 36.78
C GLY A 562 -0.17 14.40 35.68
N ASN A 563 0.96 14.32 34.98
CA ASN A 563 1.44 15.36 34.06
C ASN A 563 1.54 14.93 32.57
N GLN A 564 1.01 13.75 32.22
CA GLN A 564 1.05 13.19 30.87
C GLN A 564 -0.23 12.48 30.47
N ALA A 565 -0.50 12.43 29.16
CA ALA A 565 -1.54 11.60 28.55
C ALA A 565 -0.98 10.86 27.33
N LEU A 566 -1.36 9.60 27.18
CA LEU A 566 -0.93 8.73 26.07
C LEU A 566 -2.12 8.41 25.18
N ILE A 567 -2.03 8.78 23.90
CA ILE A 567 -3.03 8.47 22.88
C ILE A 567 -2.51 7.30 22.05
N GLY A 568 -3.10 6.12 22.21
CA GLY A 568 -2.79 4.99 21.32
C GLY A 568 -3.34 5.24 19.92
N THR A 569 -2.49 5.16 18.89
CA THR A 569 -2.89 5.36 17.49
C THR A 569 -3.25 4.05 16.78
N ALA A 570 -3.02 2.90 17.43
CA ALA A 570 -3.42 1.59 16.93
C ALA A 570 -4.95 1.53 16.71
N GLY A 571 -5.35 1.27 15.46
CA GLY A 571 -6.76 1.21 15.06
C GLY A 571 -7.40 2.56 14.72
N MET A 572 -6.67 3.68 14.83
CA MET A 572 -7.10 4.96 14.28
C MET A 572 -6.83 4.98 12.78
N ALA A 573 -7.83 5.37 11.98
CA ALA A 573 -7.64 5.52 10.54
C ALA A 573 -6.65 6.65 10.23
N ALA A 574 -5.97 6.58 9.09
CA ALA A 574 -5.10 7.67 8.67
C ALA A 574 -5.88 8.98 8.54
N GLY A 575 -5.39 10.06 9.15
CA GLY A 575 -6.09 11.34 9.13
C GLY A 575 -5.69 12.29 10.25
N ILE A 576 -6.29 13.49 10.20
CA ILE A 576 -6.10 14.55 11.19
C ILE A 576 -7.08 14.36 12.34
N TYR A 577 -6.55 14.37 13.55
CA TYR A 577 -7.30 14.30 14.80
C TYR A 577 -7.07 15.56 15.61
N GLN A 578 -8.08 15.98 16.36
CA GLN A 578 -8.00 17.11 17.27
C GLN A 578 -7.99 16.63 18.71
N VAL A 579 -7.08 17.16 19.50
CA VAL A 579 -7.05 16.98 20.95
C VAL A 579 -7.70 18.19 21.60
N VAL A 580 -8.62 17.96 22.53
CA VAL A 580 -9.19 19.00 23.39
C VAL A 580 -8.86 18.70 24.85
N LEU A 581 -8.09 19.60 25.46
CA LEU A 581 -7.86 19.62 26.91
C LEU A 581 -8.86 20.56 27.59
N CYS A 582 -9.46 20.10 28.68
CA CYS A 582 -10.37 20.89 29.51
C CYS A 582 -9.77 21.10 30.92
N GLN A 583 -9.21 22.28 31.17
CA GLN A 583 -8.78 22.71 32.51
C GLN A 583 -9.84 23.68 33.11
N GLY A 584 -10.82 23.14 33.83
CA GLY A 584 -11.94 23.92 34.35
C GLY A 584 -12.77 24.55 33.22
N GLN A 585 -12.76 25.88 33.09
CA GLN A 585 -13.45 26.62 32.02
C GLN A 585 -12.59 26.86 30.77
N ARG A 586 -11.28 26.56 30.82
CA ARG A 586 -10.36 26.78 29.70
C ARG A 586 -10.30 25.53 28.82
N ARG A 587 -10.48 25.72 27.50
CA ARG A 587 -10.29 24.70 26.48
C ARG A 587 -9.05 25.02 25.67
N SER A 588 -8.16 24.05 25.54
CA SER A 588 -6.98 24.12 24.68
C SER A 588 -7.09 23.06 23.60
N HIS A 589 -6.64 23.40 22.39
CA HIS A 589 -6.83 22.57 21.21
C HIS A 589 -5.50 22.32 20.51
N ALA A 590 -5.24 21.06 20.17
CA ALA A 590 -4.10 20.63 19.36
C ALA A 590 -4.57 19.73 18.23
N ARG A 591 -3.73 19.47 17.23
CA ARG A 591 -3.97 18.42 16.26
C ARG A 591 -2.77 17.47 16.18
N PHE A 592 -3.06 16.22 15.87
CA PHE A 592 -2.04 15.23 15.50
C PHE A 592 -2.54 14.44 14.29
N ILE A 593 -1.60 13.87 13.54
CA ILE A 593 -1.94 13.01 12.41
C ILE A 593 -1.59 11.58 12.74
N VAL A 594 -2.50 10.68 12.39
CA VAL A 594 -2.18 9.26 12.26
C VAL A 594 -1.84 9.06 10.79
N ALA A 595 -0.58 8.75 10.49
CA ALA A 595 -0.16 8.45 9.12
C ALA A 595 -0.71 7.09 8.68
N GLY A 596 -1.09 6.97 7.40
CA GLY A 596 -1.37 5.66 6.81
C GLY A 596 -0.05 4.89 6.68
N ARG A 597 -0.02 3.66 7.20
CA ARG A 597 1.11 2.75 6.98
C ARG A 597 1.12 2.23 5.56
#